data_AF-A0A660MSF5-F1
#
_entry.id   AF-A0A660MSF5-F1
#
_cell.length_a   1.000
_cell.length_b   1.000
_cell.length_c   1.000
_cell.angle_alpha   90.00
_cell.angle_beta   90.00
_cell.angle_gamma   90.00
#
_symmetry.space_group_name_H-M   'P 1'
#
loop_
_entity.id
_entity.type
_entity.pdbx_description
1 polymer ?
#
loop_
_entity_poly.entity_id
_entity_poly.type
_entity_poly.pdbx_seq_one_letter_code
_entity_poly.pdbx_strand_id
1 'polypeptide(L)'
;MANSHGLTSRIVKKQAASRKMAKNKKQSYQVYIGNENPQVRKNTSYKKRQQYYENKQNFPKKKLKTKNIESLIEQGIIDERGFFIKGKKKNFITKTMVDSKGLDFYGMPR
;
A
#
# COMPACT_ATOMS: atom_id res chain seq x y z
N MET A 1 40.95 37.44 -19.19
CA MET A 1 41.34 36.14 -19.78
C MET A 1 40.20 35.15 -19.66
N ALA A 2 39.76 34.56 -20.77
CA ALA A 2 38.86 33.41 -20.76
C ALA A 2 39.64 32.15 -20.33
N ASN A 3 38.95 31.16 -19.78
CA ASN A 3 39.57 29.86 -19.48
C ASN A 3 39.89 29.10 -20.79
N SER A 4 40.51 27.92 -20.68
CA SER A 4 40.85 27.02 -21.81
C SER A 4 39.67 26.65 -22.73
N HIS A 5 38.43 26.96 -22.32
CA HIS A 5 37.20 26.69 -23.07
C HIS A 5 36.54 27.97 -23.59
N GLY A 6 37.24 29.12 -23.60
CA GLY A 6 36.71 30.38 -24.13
C GLY A 6 35.63 31.04 -23.26
N LEU A 7 35.40 30.54 -22.04
CA LEU A 7 34.38 31.09 -21.14
C LEU A 7 34.97 32.17 -20.23
N THR A 8 34.21 33.25 -20.05
CA THR A 8 34.56 34.30 -19.08
C THR A 8 34.49 33.77 -17.65
N SER A 9 35.38 34.25 -16.78
CA SER A 9 35.52 33.77 -15.39
C SER A 9 34.21 33.81 -14.59
N ARG A 10 33.34 34.77 -14.88
CA ARG A 10 32.00 34.90 -14.30
C ARG A 10 31.10 33.70 -14.60
N ILE A 11 31.12 33.21 -15.84
CA ILE A 11 30.30 32.07 -16.29
C ILE A 11 30.81 30.79 -15.64
N VAL A 12 32.13 30.59 -15.61
CA VAL A 12 32.77 29.42 -14.98
C VAL A 12 32.41 29.33 -13.49
N LYS A 13 32.44 30.45 -12.77
CA LYS A 13 32.03 30.52 -11.35
C LYS A 13 30.55 30.18 -11.16
N LYS A 14 29.65 30.68 -12.03
CA LYS A 14 28.21 30.34 -11.99
C LYS A 14 27.97 28.85 -12.26
N GLN A 15 28.67 28.26 -13.23
CA GLN A 15 28.56 26.83 -13.54
C GLN A 15 29.08 25.96 -12.37
N ALA A 16 30.19 26.34 -11.75
CA ALA A 16 30.73 25.64 -10.59
C ALA A 16 29.78 25.71 -9.37
N ALA A 17 29.18 26.87 -9.10
CA ALA A 17 28.18 27.04 -8.05
C ALA A 17 26.93 26.17 -8.31
N SER A 18 26.41 26.17 -9.55
CA SER A 18 25.29 25.33 -9.96
C SER A 18 25.59 23.83 -9.79
N ARG A 19 26.79 23.38 -10.17
CA ARG A 19 27.25 21.99 -9.96
C ARG A 19 27.34 21.62 -8.48
N LYS A 20 27.85 22.52 -7.62
CA LYS A 20 27.88 22.31 -6.15
C LYS A 20 26.47 22.16 -5.58
N MET A 21 25.51 22.99 -6.00
CA MET A 21 24.12 22.88 -5.56
C MET A 21 23.41 21.62 -6.10
N ALA A 22 23.71 21.20 -7.33
CA ALA A 22 23.11 20.01 -7.93
C ALA A 22 23.61 18.70 -7.30
N LYS A 23 24.86 18.64 -6.84
CA LYS A 23 25.41 17.45 -6.17
C LYS A 23 24.64 17.06 -4.92
N ASN A 24 24.15 18.04 -4.14
CA ASN A 24 23.43 17.78 -2.89
C ASN A 24 21.90 17.71 -3.06
N LYS A 25 21.36 18.11 -4.22
CA LYS A 25 19.90 18.06 -4.49
C LYS A 25 19.33 16.65 -4.43
N LYS A 26 20.08 15.59 -4.76
CA LYS A 26 19.57 14.21 -4.68
C LYS A 26 19.38 13.71 -3.24
N GLN A 27 20.10 14.30 -2.29
CA GLN A 27 20.03 13.95 -0.87
C GLN A 27 18.81 14.59 -0.20
N SER A 28 18.39 15.79 -0.65
CA SER A 28 17.20 16.47 -0.15
C SER A 28 15.87 15.91 -0.67
N TYR A 29 15.87 15.07 -1.71
CA TYR A 29 14.68 14.33 -2.17
C TYR A 29 14.46 13.02 -1.41
N GLN A 30 15.36 12.64 -0.50
CA GLN A 30 15.02 11.58 0.45
C GLN A 30 13.97 12.13 1.39
N VAL A 31 12.73 11.64 1.23
CA VAL A 31 11.66 11.82 2.20
C VAL A 31 12.26 11.55 3.58
N TYR A 32 12.08 12.48 4.53
CA TYR A 32 12.50 12.29 5.91
C TYR A 32 11.77 11.06 6.46
N ILE A 33 12.47 9.94 6.45
CA ILE A 33 12.09 8.69 7.07
C ILE A 33 12.76 8.80 8.44
N GLY A 34 12.01 8.89 9.53
CA GLY A 34 12.56 9.09 10.89
C GLY A 34 13.54 7.99 11.33
N ASN A 35 13.76 7.84 12.64
CA ASN A 35 14.68 6.82 13.21
C ASN A 35 14.18 5.36 13.08
N GLU A 36 13.52 5.00 11.99
CA GLU A 36 13.08 3.63 11.75
C GLU A 36 14.22 2.76 11.19
N ASN A 37 14.47 1.62 11.84
CA ASN A 37 15.48 0.66 11.41
C ASN A 37 15.16 0.12 9.99
N PRO A 38 16.09 0.21 9.02
CA PRO A 38 15.91 -0.30 7.65
C PRO A 38 15.47 -1.76 7.57
N GLN A 39 15.90 -2.60 8.52
CA GLN A 39 15.53 -4.01 8.60
C GLN A 39 14.05 -4.19 8.94
N VAL A 40 13.55 -3.42 9.91
CA VAL A 40 12.13 -3.44 10.33
C VAL A 40 11.23 -3.02 9.16
N ARG A 41 11.66 -2.03 8.37
CA ARG A 41 10.95 -1.59 7.16
C ARG A 41 10.89 -2.66 6.06
N LYS A 42 12.02 -3.35 5.81
CA LYS A 42 12.04 -4.47 4.86
C LYS A 42 11.10 -5.59 5.32
N ASN A 43 11.11 -5.90 6.61
CA ASN A 43 10.26 -6.93 7.20
C ASN A 43 8.76 -6.57 7.14
N THR A 44 8.38 -5.31 7.40
CA THR A 44 6.98 -4.87 7.27
C THR A 44 6.49 -4.90 5.83
N SER A 45 7.32 -4.48 4.87
CA SER A 45 7.06 -4.61 3.42
C SER A 45 6.87 -6.08 3.01
N TYR A 46 7.74 -6.96 3.49
CA TYR A 46 7.65 -8.41 3.23
C TYR A 46 6.36 -9.01 3.79
N LYS A 47 6.06 -8.76 5.09
CA LYS A 47 4.82 -9.22 5.74
C LYS A 47 3.57 -8.73 5.01
N LYS A 48 3.52 -7.45 4.63
CA LYS A 48 2.39 -6.88 3.85
C LYS A 48 2.24 -7.57 2.50
N ARG A 49 3.35 -7.85 1.80
CA ARG A 49 3.35 -8.51 0.50
C ARG A 49 2.88 -9.96 0.59
N GLN A 50 3.35 -10.68 1.61
CA GLN A 50 2.94 -12.06 1.87
C GLN A 50 1.47 -12.15 2.27
N GLN A 51 1.01 -11.32 3.21
CA GLN A 51 -0.40 -11.23 3.59
C GLN A 51 -1.31 -10.91 2.39
N TYR A 52 -0.89 -9.98 1.53
CA TYR A 52 -1.59 -9.66 0.29
C TYR A 52 -1.68 -10.87 -0.65
N TYR A 53 -0.57 -11.60 -0.82
CA TYR A 53 -0.52 -12.79 -1.67
C TYR A 53 -1.39 -13.92 -1.13
N GLU A 54 -1.30 -14.24 0.16
CA GLU A 54 -2.12 -15.23 0.84
C GLU A 54 -3.61 -14.89 0.72
N ASN A 55 -3.98 -13.63 0.96
CA ASN A 55 -5.35 -13.17 0.75
C ASN A 55 -5.82 -13.34 -0.70
N LYS A 56 -4.95 -13.08 -1.68
CA LYS A 56 -5.28 -13.24 -3.10
C LYS A 56 -5.45 -14.71 -3.51
N GLN A 57 -4.67 -15.63 -2.93
CA GLN A 57 -4.82 -17.07 -3.18
C GLN A 57 -6.06 -17.64 -2.49
N ASN A 58 -6.33 -17.20 -1.26
CA ASN A 58 -7.47 -17.64 -0.46
C ASN A 58 -8.80 -17.00 -0.89
N PHE A 59 -8.75 -15.90 -1.64
CA PHE A 59 -9.97 -15.33 -2.21
C PHE A 59 -10.53 -16.29 -3.26
N PRO A 60 -11.84 -16.58 -3.26
CA PRO A 60 -12.45 -17.47 -4.25
C PRO A 60 -12.18 -16.93 -5.66
N LYS A 61 -11.32 -17.63 -6.41
CA LYS A 61 -10.88 -17.25 -7.78
C LYS A 61 -12.01 -17.31 -8.81
N LYS A 62 -13.08 -18.03 -8.51
CA LYS A 62 -14.28 -18.14 -9.34
C LYS A 62 -15.36 -17.26 -8.75
N LYS A 63 -16.08 -16.54 -9.61
CA LYS A 63 -17.35 -15.87 -9.25
C LYS A 63 -18.19 -16.85 -8.43
N LEU A 64 -18.82 -16.37 -7.36
CA LEU A 64 -19.70 -17.20 -6.53
C LEU A 64 -20.68 -17.97 -7.45
N LYS A 65 -20.83 -19.27 -7.21
CA LYS A 65 -21.69 -20.15 -8.03
C LYS A 65 -23.12 -19.60 -8.11
N THR A 66 -23.58 -19.00 -7.02
CA THR A 66 -24.88 -18.36 -6.88
C THR A 66 -24.71 -17.02 -6.16
N LYS A 67 -25.67 -16.11 -6.35
CA LYS A 67 -25.77 -14.84 -5.59
C LYS A 67 -26.87 -14.86 -4.53
N ASN A 68 -27.59 -15.99 -4.41
CA ASN A 68 -28.63 -16.14 -3.40
C ASN A 68 -27.97 -16.26 -2.01
N ILE A 69 -28.42 -15.44 -1.06
CA ILE A 69 -27.84 -15.34 0.29
C ILE A 69 -28.01 -16.64 1.05
N GLU A 70 -29.21 -17.24 1.04
CA GLU A 70 -29.53 -18.47 1.78
C GLU A 70 -28.61 -19.62 1.36
N SER A 71 -28.49 -19.83 0.04
CA SER A 71 -27.59 -20.83 -0.54
C SER A 71 -26.13 -20.62 -0.17
N LEU A 72 -25.68 -19.37 -0.02
CA LEU A 72 -24.30 -19.05 0.38
C LEU A 72 -24.05 -19.28 1.88
N ILE A 73 -25.08 -19.10 2.72
CA ILE A 73 -25.05 -19.43 4.15
C ILE A 73 -25.00 -20.96 4.32
N GLU A 74 -25.88 -21.70 3.63
CA GLU A 74 -25.91 -23.17 3.66
C GLU A 74 -24.57 -23.79 3.23
N GLN A 75 -23.92 -23.22 2.22
CA GLN A 75 -22.60 -23.66 1.76
C GLN A 75 -21.45 -23.29 2.71
N GLY A 76 -21.71 -22.54 3.79
CA GLY A 76 -20.69 -22.06 4.73
C GLY A 76 -19.71 -21.08 4.11
N ILE A 77 -20.14 -20.31 3.09
CA ILE A 77 -19.30 -19.30 2.44
C ILE A 77 -19.38 -17.98 3.20
N ILE A 78 -20.60 -17.61 3.62
CA ILE A 78 -20.88 -16.43 4.44
C ILE A 78 -21.50 -16.81 5.77
N ASP A 79 -21.21 -16.01 6.79
CA ASP A 79 -21.84 -16.05 8.11
C ASP A 79 -23.29 -15.52 8.03
N GLU A 80 -24.09 -15.74 9.07
CA GLU A 80 -25.48 -15.26 9.19
C GLU A 80 -25.58 -13.73 9.07
N ARG A 81 -24.55 -13.02 9.54
CA ARG A 81 -24.43 -11.56 9.40
C ARG A 81 -24.06 -11.11 7.99
N GLY A 82 -23.73 -12.04 7.09
CA GLY A 82 -23.37 -11.79 5.70
C GLY A 82 -21.87 -11.68 5.41
N PHE A 83 -20.98 -11.94 6.39
CA PHE A 83 -19.54 -11.84 6.20
C PHE A 83 -18.92 -13.09 5.58
N PHE A 84 -17.95 -12.93 4.68
CA PHE A 84 -17.17 -14.07 4.20
C PHE A 84 -16.35 -14.71 5.33
N ILE A 85 -16.53 -16.03 5.52
CA ILE A 85 -15.84 -16.80 6.57
C ILE A 85 -14.34 -16.91 6.25
N LYS A 86 -13.96 -17.03 4.97
CA LYS A 86 -12.56 -17.09 4.51
C LYS A 86 -12.21 -15.91 3.62
N GLY A 87 -10.93 -15.51 3.65
CA GLY A 87 -10.41 -14.39 2.85
C GLY A 87 -10.77 -13.02 3.44
N LYS A 88 -11.02 -12.03 2.57
CA LYS A 88 -11.35 -10.67 3.00
C LYS A 88 -12.71 -10.67 3.70
N LYS A 89 -12.72 -10.27 4.97
CA LYS A 89 -13.89 -10.17 5.87
C LYS A 89 -14.87 -9.06 5.49
N LYS A 90 -15.24 -9.01 4.22
CA LYS A 90 -16.20 -8.08 3.64
C LYS A 90 -17.59 -8.67 3.82
N ASN A 91 -18.58 -7.83 4.06
CA ASN A 91 -19.96 -8.24 4.11
C ASN A 91 -20.53 -8.29 2.69
N PHE A 92 -21.15 -9.40 2.31
CA PHE A 92 -21.75 -9.62 1.00
C PHE A 92 -23.06 -8.84 0.81
N ILE A 93 -23.82 -8.66 1.89
CA ILE A 93 -25.13 -7.98 1.91
C ILE A 93 -24.92 -6.47 1.80
N THR A 94 -24.17 -5.89 2.75
CA THR A 94 -23.94 -4.44 2.81
C THR A 94 -22.86 -3.98 1.82
N LYS A 95 -22.06 -4.91 1.27
CA LYS A 95 -20.90 -4.63 0.41
C LYS A 95 -19.84 -3.73 1.06
N THR A 96 -19.85 -3.60 2.39
CA THR A 96 -18.88 -2.85 3.20
C THR A 96 -18.12 -3.79 4.14
N MET A 97 -17.32 -3.25 5.07
CA MET A 97 -16.60 -4.03 6.09
C MET A 97 -17.37 -4.14 7.42
N VAL A 98 -18.64 -3.71 7.41
CA VAL A 98 -19.52 -3.69 8.59
C VAL A 98 -20.86 -4.36 8.26
N ASP A 99 -21.52 -4.88 9.28
CA ASP A 99 -22.90 -5.34 9.20
C ASP A 99 -23.90 -4.17 9.22
N SER A 100 -25.20 -4.49 9.23
CA SER A 100 -26.27 -3.50 9.31
C SER A 100 -26.29 -2.72 10.63
N LYS A 101 -25.62 -3.23 11.67
CA LYS A 101 -25.51 -2.61 12.99
C LYS A 101 -24.23 -1.77 13.14
N GLY A 102 -23.40 -1.69 12.09
CA GLY A 102 -22.14 -0.94 12.11
C GLY A 102 -20.99 -1.69 12.79
N LEU A 103 -21.15 -2.99 13.08
CA LEU A 103 -20.11 -3.81 13.68
C LEU A 103 -19.31 -4.53 12.58
N ASP A 104 -18.01 -4.67 12.79
CA ASP A 104 -17.14 -5.41 11.90
C ASP A 104 -17.25 -6.94 12.12
N PHE A 105 -16.45 -7.70 11.37
CA PHE A 105 -16.43 -9.16 11.46
C PHE A 105 -16.17 -9.68 12.89
N TYR A 106 -15.40 -8.95 13.69
CA TYR A 106 -15.05 -9.31 15.06
C TYR A 106 -16.04 -8.76 16.10
N GLY A 107 -17.09 -8.06 15.66
CA GLY A 107 -18.09 -7.46 16.55
C GLY A 107 -17.66 -6.11 17.11
N MET A 108 -16.64 -5.47 16.53
CA MET A 108 -16.14 -4.16 16.96
C MET A 108 -16.78 -3.05 16.11
N PRO A 109 -17.12 -1.89 16.68
CA PRO A 109 -17.57 -0.73 15.91
C PRO A 109 -16.43 -0.21 15.01
N ARG A 110 -16.78 0.30 13.82
CA ARG A 110 -15.82 0.73 12.80
C ARG A 110 -16.15 2.08 12.20
#